data_AF-A0A498Q3Q1-F1
#
_entry.id   AF-A0A498Q3Q1-F1
#
_cell.length_a   1.000
_cell.length_b   1.000
_cell.length_c   1.000
_cell.angle_alpha   90.00
_cell.angle_beta   90.00
_cell.angle_gamma   90.00
#
_symmetry.space_group_name_H-M   'P 1'
#
loop_
_entity.id
_entity.type
_entity.pdbx_description
1 polymer ?
#
loop_
_entity_poly.entity_id
_entity_poly.type
_entity_poly.pdbx_seq_one_letter_code
_entity_poly.pdbx_strand_id
1 'polypeptide(L)'
;MLPRMCAGDILCPDAAENDSKMKFDRDPTRNFAGDLAGPECQIHGGADTRRDTSLTNVVDDNDDFAVNPTDQLRKNLPLYDELLDLTKTDPGKAYYWSGRDAHGVGVGPDGSRIAERLAAEANATTLKMLLERRGMAPVPGWDAAFPDTIRFWDEAARAYAENAAGTVTAIVGCDVRPDNIWQRVEIPRLRSNPNVTRIVQIDPDSRVSTVIYERTPTARPRMPAVVFRLIDMAFGRRMSRLLDGLSRSA
;
A
#
# COMPACT_ATOMS: atom_id res chain seq x y z
N MET A 1 43.28 -6.20 25.37
CA MET A 1 42.25 -6.84 24.53
C MET A 1 40.94 -6.80 25.30
N LEU A 2 39.95 -6.05 24.79
CA LEU A 2 38.56 -5.98 25.25
C LEU A 2 37.69 -5.91 23.98
N PRO A 3 36.37 -6.23 23.99
CA PRO A 3 35.59 -6.99 24.97
C PRO A 3 34.58 -7.97 24.33
N ARG A 4 33.91 -8.78 25.17
CA ARG A 4 32.50 -9.15 24.99
C ARG A 4 31.85 -9.36 26.36
N MET A 5 31.05 -8.39 26.80
CA MET A 5 30.15 -8.47 27.94
C MET A 5 28.73 -8.37 27.43
N CYS A 6 27.87 -9.25 27.93
CA CYS A 6 26.42 -9.20 27.78
C CYS A 6 25.84 -8.22 28.82
N ALA A 7 24.93 -7.37 28.38
CA ALA A 7 24.00 -6.57 29.16
C ALA A 7 22.83 -6.28 28.18
N GLY A 8 21.56 -6.31 28.54
CA GLY A 8 20.89 -6.36 29.83
C GLY A 8 19.45 -5.93 29.54
N ASP A 9 18.55 -6.39 30.38
CA ASP A 9 17.10 -6.24 30.28
C ASP A 9 16.65 -4.77 30.22
N ILE A 10 15.67 -4.48 29.36
CA ILE A 10 14.76 -3.35 29.57
C ILE A 10 13.40 -3.95 29.86
N LEU A 11 13.17 -4.09 31.16
CA LEU A 11 11.88 -4.38 31.79
C LEU A 11 10.87 -3.29 31.40
N CYS A 12 9.72 -3.72 30.89
CA CYS A 12 8.47 -2.98 31.02
C CYS A 12 8.13 -2.89 32.52
N PRO A 13 7.76 -1.73 33.08
CA PRO A 13 7.31 -1.67 34.47
C PRO A 13 5.96 -2.36 34.64
N ASP A 14 5.88 -3.13 35.72
CA ASP A 14 4.74 -3.91 36.20
C ASP A 14 3.44 -3.10 36.30
N ALA A 15 2.41 -3.57 35.61
CA ALA A 15 1.02 -3.34 36.04
C ALA A 15 0.61 -4.55 36.87
N ALA A 16 0.53 -4.33 38.18
CA ALA A 16 0.18 -5.29 39.20
C ALA A 16 -1.13 -6.03 38.92
N GLU A 17 -1.13 -7.29 39.34
CA GLU A 17 -2.23 -8.23 39.58
C GLU A 17 -3.62 -7.60 39.72
N ASN A 18 -4.53 -8.05 38.85
CA ASN A 18 -5.85 -8.48 39.29
C ASN A 18 -6.23 -9.74 38.50
N ASP A 19 -6.03 -10.89 39.13
CA ASP A 19 -6.56 -12.17 38.69
C ASP A 19 -8.07 -12.21 38.97
N SER A 20 -8.87 -12.30 37.91
CA SER A 20 -10.26 -12.75 37.95
C SER A 20 -10.73 -13.12 36.54
N LYS A 21 -10.37 -14.33 36.12
CA LYS A 21 -11.29 -15.28 35.49
C LYS A 21 -12.16 -14.75 34.32
N MET A 22 -11.60 -14.70 33.12
CA MET A 22 -12.30 -15.13 31.90
C MET A 22 -11.28 -15.66 30.90
N LYS A 23 -11.12 -17.00 30.86
CA LYS A 23 -10.62 -17.67 29.67
C LYS A 23 -11.69 -17.48 28.59
N PHE A 24 -11.50 -16.46 27.76
CA PHE A 24 -12.24 -16.35 26.51
C PHE A 24 -11.47 -17.20 25.50
N ASP A 25 -11.96 -18.41 25.25
CA ASP A 25 -11.55 -19.20 24.10
C ASP A 25 -11.71 -18.30 22.87
N ARG A 26 -10.59 -17.90 22.28
CA ARG A 26 -10.57 -16.98 21.13
C ARG A 26 -11.02 -17.74 19.90
N ASP A 27 -12.18 -17.36 19.39
CA ASP A 27 -12.76 -17.86 18.15
C ASP A 27 -11.84 -17.55 16.94
N PRO A 28 -11.36 -18.57 16.21
CA PRO A 28 -10.54 -18.39 15.01
C PRO A 28 -11.32 -17.82 13.81
N THR A 29 -12.64 -17.61 13.93
CA THR A 29 -13.51 -17.04 12.90
C THR A 29 -13.81 -15.56 13.09
N ARG A 30 -13.23 -14.90 14.11
CA ARG A 30 -13.41 -13.45 14.31
C ARG A 30 -12.77 -12.68 13.15
N ASN A 31 -13.60 -11.99 12.36
CA ASN A 31 -13.21 -11.26 11.16
C ASN A 31 -12.01 -10.33 11.41
N PHE A 32 -10.84 -10.73 10.91
CA PHE A 32 -9.58 -9.97 10.98
C PHE A 32 -9.48 -8.90 9.89
N ALA A 33 -10.58 -8.62 9.21
CA ALA A 33 -10.71 -7.48 8.34
C ALA A 33 -10.55 -6.19 9.18
N GLY A 34 -10.02 -5.13 8.58
CA GLY A 34 -10.57 -3.82 8.91
C GLY A 34 -12.08 -3.94 8.68
N ASP A 35 -12.87 -3.52 9.66
CA ASP A 35 -14.33 -3.54 9.60
C ASP A 35 -14.78 -2.46 8.60
N LEU A 36 -14.59 -2.72 7.30
CA LEU A 36 -15.07 -1.88 6.18
C LEU A 36 -16.60 -2.07 5.95
N ALA A 37 -17.31 -2.67 6.90
CA ALA A 37 -18.76 -2.74 6.95
C ALA A 37 -19.23 -2.20 8.31
N GLY A 38 -19.76 -0.98 8.31
CA GLY A 38 -20.56 -0.50 9.44
C GLY A 38 -21.82 -1.37 9.63
N PRO A 39 -22.42 -1.36 10.84
CA PRO A 39 -23.56 -2.19 11.18
C PRO A 39 -24.80 -1.81 10.35
N GLU A 40 -25.52 -2.84 9.92
CA GLU A 40 -26.85 -2.74 9.34
C GLU A 40 -27.77 -1.87 10.23
N CYS A 41 -28.48 -0.92 9.61
CA CYS A 41 -29.58 -0.20 10.24
C CYS A 41 -30.60 -1.20 10.80
N GLN A 42 -30.67 -1.32 12.13
CA GLN A 42 -31.77 -1.99 12.79
C GLN A 42 -33.06 -1.18 12.57
N ILE A 43 -33.93 -1.70 11.71
CA ILE A 43 -35.31 -1.24 11.56
C ILE A 43 -36.03 -1.50 12.89
N HIS A 44 -36.36 -0.43 13.62
CA HIS A 44 -37.34 -0.52 14.70
C HIS A 44 -38.72 -0.78 14.10
N GLY A 45 -39.24 -1.98 14.35
CA GLY A 45 -40.63 -2.33 14.10
C GLY A 45 -41.58 -1.47 14.95
N GLY A 46 -42.45 -0.73 14.28
CA GLY A 46 -43.66 -0.15 14.84
C GLY A 46 -44.84 -0.66 14.04
N ALA A 47 -45.63 -1.56 14.64
CA ALA A 47 -46.92 -1.97 14.13
C ALA A 47 -47.93 -0.83 14.35
N ASP A 48 -48.70 -0.44 13.32
CA ASP A 48 -50.15 -0.27 13.49
C ASP A 48 -50.97 -0.20 12.18
N THR A 49 -52.01 -1.04 12.16
CA THR A 49 -53.34 -0.95 11.53
C THR A 49 -53.58 -0.53 10.07
N ARG A 50 -54.14 -1.50 9.33
CA ARG A 50 -55.37 -1.49 8.50
C ARG A 50 -55.61 -0.34 7.49
N ARG A 51 -55.80 -0.74 6.21
CA ARG A 51 -57.09 -0.69 5.48
C ARG A 51 -57.06 -1.57 4.23
N ASP A 52 -58.10 -2.37 4.07
CA ASP A 52 -58.49 -3.12 2.86
C ASP A 52 -58.92 -2.17 1.73
N THR A 53 -58.60 -2.52 0.47
CA THR A 53 -59.59 -2.66 -0.62
C THR A 53 -58.97 -3.36 -1.85
N SER A 54 -59.36 -4.63 -2.03
CA SER A 54 -59.76 -5.34 -3.25
C SER A 54 -59.35 -4.86 -4.67
N LEU A 55 -58.75 -5.82 -5.42
CA LEU A 55 -58.85 -6.14 -6.87
C LEU A 55 -58.26 -5.17 -7.91
N THR A 56 -57.19 -5.59 -8.59
CA THR A 56 -57.22 -6.23 -9.93
C THR A 56 -55.85 -6.76 -10.34
N ASN A 57 -55.82 -7.94 -10.97
CA ASN A 57 -54.65 -8.51 -11.61
C ASN A 57 -54.23 -7.65 -12.81
N VAL A 58 -53.01 -7.11 -12.78
CA VAL A 58 -52.21 -6.86 -13.98
C VAL A 58 -50.86 -7.49 -13.71
N VAL A 59 -50.56 -8.51 -14.52
CA VAL A 59 -49.25 -9.15 -14.59
C VAL A 59 -48.35 -8.16 -15.31
N ASP A 60 -47.41 -7.55 -14.58
CA ASP A 60 -46.27 -6.87 -15.18
C ASP A 60 -45.03 -7.42 -14.47
N ASP A 61 -44.34 -8.31 -15.19
CA ASP A 61 -43.07 -8.91 -14.82
C ASP A 61 -42.00 -7.81 -14.78
N ASN A 62 -41.94 -7.08 -13.68
CA ASN A 62 -40.77 -6.33 -13.29
C ASN A 62 -40.30 -6.87 -11.94
N ASP A 63 -39.61 -8.01 -12.00
CA ASP A 63 -38.60 -8.34 -11.00
C ASP A 63 -37.50 -7.27 -11.10
N ASP A 64 -37.80 -6.10 -10.52
CA ASP A 64 -36.80 -5.14 -10.07
C ASP A 64 -36.03 -5.82 -8.94
N PHE A 65 -35.12 -6.72 -9.33
CA PHE A 65 -34.03 -7.13 -8.48
C PHE A 65 -33.40 -5.83 -8.03
N ALA A 66 -33.65 -5.44 -6.78
CA ALA A 66 -32.83 -4.48 -6.07
C ALA A 66 -31.40 -5.02 -6.11
N VAL A 67 -30.68 -4.71 -7.20
CA VAL A 67 -29.32 -5.18 -7.39
C VAL A 67 -28.55 -4.42 -6.34
N ASN A 68 -28.12 -5.15 -5.32
CA ASN A 68 -27.30 -4.58 -4.27
C ASN A 68 -26.13 -3.88 -4.99
N PRO A 69 -25.83 -2.60 -4.75
CA PRO A 69 -24.76 -1.90 -5.48
C PRO A 69 -23.40 -2.61 -5.38
N THR A 70 -23.23 -3.40 -4.32
CA THR A 70 -22.11 -4.31 -4.11
C THR A 70 -22.08 -5.50 -5.09
N ASP A 71 -23.22 -5.98 -5.58
CA ASP A 71 -23.34 -7.07 -6.57
C ASP A 71 -22.99 -6.65 -8.00
N GLN A 72 -23.19 -5.38 -8.38
CA GLN A 72 -22.72 -4.87 -9.67
C GLN A 72 -21.20 -4.64 -9.68
N LEU A 73 -20.62 -4.19 -8.56
CA LEU A 73 -19.17 -4.05 -8.41
C LEU A 73 -18.44 -5.41 -8.48
N ARG A 74 -19.08 -6.48 -7.98
CA ARG A 74 -18.56 -7.86 -7.99
C ARG A 74 -18.34 -8.44 -9.38
N LYS A 75 -19.04 -7.96 -10.43
CA LYS A 75 -18.89 -8.48 -11.79
C LYS A 75 -17.85 -7.76 -12.65
N ASN A 76 -17.31 -6.62 -12.21
CA ASN A 76 -16.42 -5.76 -13.00
C ASN A 76 -15.17 -5.30 -12.23
N LEU A 77 -14.49 -6.21 -11.51
CA LEU A 77 -13.22 -5.86 -10.88
C LEU A 77 -12.13 -5.68 -11.95
N PRO A 78 -11.32 -4.61 -11.88
CA PRO A 78 -10.26 -4.37 -12.84
C PRO A 78 -9.31 -5.57 -12.95
N LEU A 79 -8.90 -5.86 -14.18
CA LEU A 79 -7.83 -6.82 -14.42
C LEU A 79 -6.48 -6.21 -14.04
N TYR A 80 -5.46 -7.07 -13.93
CA TYR A 80 -4.12 -6.66 -13.53
C TYR A 80 -3.53 -5.50 -14.36
N ASP A 81 -3.71 -5.53 -15.68
CA ASP A 81 -3.17 -4.48 -16.56
C ASP A 81 -3.82 -3.11 -16.30
N GLU A 82 -5.13 -3.11 -15.99
CA GLU A 82 -5.83 -1.89 -15.58
C GLU A 82 -5.35 -1.41 -14.20
N LEU A 83 -5.08 -2.34 -13.28
CA LEU A 83 -4.50 -2.02 -11.96
C LEU A 83 -3.11 -1.41 -12.08
N LEU A 84 -2.29 -1.82 -13.05
CA LEU A 84 -1.02 -1.17 -13.33
C LEU A 84 -1.19 0.30 -13.72
N ASP A 85 -2.24 0.67 -14.43
CA ASP A 85 -2.49 2.07 -14.77
C ASP A 85 -3.07 2.87 -13.59
N LEU A 86 -3.98 2.25 -12.83
CA LEU A 86 -4.64 2.87 -11.67
C LEU A 86 -3.67 3.10 -10.51
N THR A 87 -2.65 2.26 -10.36
CA THR A 87 -1.75 2.27 -9.18
C THR A 87 -0.42 3.00 -9.39
N LYS A 88 -0.26 3.73 -10.50
CA LYS A 88 0.95 4.56 -10.75
C LYS A 88 1.13 5.64 -9.68
N THR A 89 2.33 5.72 -9.12
CA THR A 89 2.73 6.73 -8.13
C THR A 89 4.01 7.44 -8.52
N ASP A 90 4.15 8.68 -8.03
CA ASP A 90 5.44 9.38 -8.11
C ASP A 90 6.45 8.76 -7.13
N PRO A 91 7.76 8.88 -7.39
CA PRO A 91 8.79 8.41 -6.46
C PRO A 91 8.61 8.99 -5.06
N GLY A 92 8.70 8.14 -4.04
CA GLY A 92 8.54 8.57 -2.65
C GLY A 92 7.10 8.70 -2.15
N LYS A 93 6.09 8.39 -2.99
CA LYS A 93 4.68 8.64 -2.68
C LYS A 93 3.85 7.39 -2.38
N ALA A 94 4.47 6.21 -2.37
CA ALA A 94 3.79 4.96 -2.04
C ALA A 94 3.78 4.71 -0.52
N TYR A 95 2.58 4.67 0.07
CA TYR A 95 2.35 4.38 1.48
C TYR A 95 1.57 3.08 1.66
N TYR A 96 2.10 2.21 2.50
CA TYR A 96 1.56 0.90 2.82
C TYR A 96 1.06 0.87 4.26
N TRP A 97 0.27 -0.14 4.60
CA TRP A 97 -0.14 -0.34 5.98
C TRP A 97 -0.51 -1.78 6.28
N SER A 98 -0.37 -2.18 7.54
CA SER A 98 -0.84 -3.48 8.01
C SER A 98 -1.05 -3.52 9.52
N GLY A 99 -1.92 -4.41 9.97
CA GLY A 99 -2.09 -4.73 11.38
C GLY A 99 -2.92 -3.73 12.19
N ARG A 100 -2.83 -3.90 13.50
CA ARG A 100 -3.55 -3.15 14.53
C ARG A 100 -2.57 -2.51 15.50
N ASP A 101 -2.94 -1.36 16.03
CA ASP A 101 -2.19 -0.64 17.06
C ASP A 101 -2.27 -1.33 18.43
N ALA A 102 -1.60 -0.76 19.43
CA ALA A 102 -1.56 -1.28 20.80
C ALA A 102 -2.96 -1.39 21.46
N HIS A 103 -3.97 -0.70 20.92
CA HIS A 103 -5.35 -0.75 21.39
C HIS A 103 -6.21 -1.77 20.61
N GLY A 104 -5.62 -2.51 19.66
CA GLY A 104 -6.32 -3.47 18.81
C GLY A 104 -7.11 -2.82 17.67
N VAL A 105 -6.91 -1.52 17.41
CA VAL A 105 -7.60 -0.79 16.34
C VAL A 105 -6.79 -0.90 15.05
N GLY A 106 -7.47 -1.22 13.93
CA GLY A 106 -6.80 -1.32 12.63
C GLY A 106 -6.16 0.00 12.22
N VAL A 107 -4.92 -0.03 11.69
CA VAL A 107 -4.20 1.20 11.31
C VAL A 107 -4.71 1.82 9.99
N GLY A 108 -5.53 1.07 9.26
CA GLY A 108 -6.04 1.40 7.94
C GLY A 108 -7.32 2.26 7.94
N PRO A 109 -7.99 2.35 6.78
CA PRO A 109 -9.18 3.17 6.53
C PRO A 109 -10.36 2.91 7.49
N ASP A 110 -10.47 1.68 8.01
CA ASP A 110 -11.64 1.24 8.79
C ASP A 110 -11.42 1.24 10.30
N GLY A 111 -10.20 1.61 10.72
CA GLY A 111 -9.87 1.77 12.12
C GLY A 111 -9.47 3.21 12.39
N SER A 112 -8.24 3.40 12.86
CA SER A 112 -7.75 4.71 13.32
C SER A 112 -7.42 5.69 12.17
N ARG A 113 -7.39 5.20 10.92
CA ARG A 113 -7.05 5.98 9.70
C ARG A 113 -5.67 6.64 9.76
N ILE A 114 -4.80 6.16 10.64
CA ILE A 114 -3.49 6.75 10.88
C ILE A 114 -2.58 6.62 9.65
N ALA A 115 -2.71 5.53 8.90
CA ALA A 115 -1.99 5.34 7.63
C ALA A 115 -2.39 6.37 6.57
N GLU A 116 -3.69 6.61 6.40
CA GLU A 116 -4.21 7.60 5.44
C GLU A 116 -3.79 9.02 5.82
N ARG A 117 -3.87 9.35 7.12
CA ARG A 117 -3.47 10.64 7.64
C ARG A 117 -1.99 10.92 7.40
N LEU A 118 -1.11 9.97 7.75
CA LEU A 118 0.34 10.12 7.51
C LEU A 118 0.68 10.21 6.01
N ALA A 119 0.00 9.43 5.18
CA ALA A 119 0.18 9.52 3.73
C ALA A 119 -0.23 10.91 3.22
N ALA A 120 -1.38 11.43 3.66
CA ALA A 120 -1.86 12.76 3.27
C ALA A 120 -0.91 13.88 3.74
N GLU A 121 -0.42 13.83 4.98
CA GLU A 121 0.57 14.77 5.51
C GLU A 121 1.85 14.82 4.67
N ALA A 122 2.26 13.69 4.08
CA ALA A 122 3.41 13.59 3.19
C ALA A 122 3.10 13.93 1.72
N ASN A 123 1.89 14.42 1.41
CA ASN A 123 1.38 14.57 0.03
C ASN A 123 1.56 13.29 -0.78
N ALA A 124 1.25 12.16 -0.17
CA ALA A 124 1.38 10.81 -0.70
C ALA A 124 0.02 10.10 -0.66
N THR A 125 0.00 8.80 -0.95
CA THR A 125 -1.25 8.04 -1.01
C THR A 125 -1.05 6.63 -0.48
N THR A 126 -2.08 6.07 0.14
CA THR A 126 -2.21 4.61 0.26
C THR A 126 -2.80 4.03 -1.02
N LEU A 127 -2.78 2.69 -1.17
CA LEU A 127 -3.39 2.00 -2.31
C LEU A 127 -4.89 2.37 -2.47
N LYS A 128 -5.69 2.25 -1.41
CA LYS A 128 -7.12 2.56 -1.46
C LYS A 128 -7.38 4.02 -1.83
N MET A 129 -6.68 4.96 -1.18
CA MET A 129 -6.77 6.39 -1.50
C MET A 129 -6.45 6.67 -2.98
N LEU A 130 -5.52 5.93 -3.56
CA LEU A 130 -5.13 6.09 -4.95
C LEU A 130 -6.21 5.56 -5.90
N LEU A 131 -6.73 4.36 -5.64
CA LEU A 131 -7.80 3.76 -6.43
C LEU A 131 -9.05 4.66 -6.45
N GLU A 132 -9.47 5.15 -5.28
CA GLU A 132 -10.61 6.08 -5.15
C GLU A 132 -10.37 7.38 -5.93
N ARG A 133 -9.17 7.98 -5.80
CA ARG A 133 -8.79 9.18 -6.53
C ARG A 133 -8.80 8.98 -8.05
N ARG A 134 -8.57 7.76 -8.52
CA ARG A 134 -8.58 7.39 -9.95
C ARG A 134 -9.96 6.93 -10.44
N GLY A 135 -11.01 7.16 -9.66
CA GLY A 135 -12.39 6.92 -10.06
C GLY A 135 -12.94 5.54 -9.68
N MET A 136 -12.16 4.71 -8.98
CA MET A 136 -12.64 3.44 -8.45
C MET A 136 -13.27 3.67 -7.07
N ALA A 137 -14.53 4.10 -7.04
CA ALA A 137 -15.30 4.29 -5.81
C ALA A 137 -16.73 3.75 -5.96
N PRO A 138 -17.22 2.90 -5.05
CA PRO A 138 -16.50 2.36 -3.89
C PRO A 138 -15.44 1.31 -4.29
N VAL A 139 -14.29 1.31 -3.60
CA VAL A 139 -13.34 0.19 -3.68
C VAL A 139 -13.95 -0.99 -2.91
N PRO A 140 -13.96 -2.22 -3.45
CA PRO A 140 -14.51 -3.37 -2.75
C PRO A 140 -13.76 -3.62 -1.44
N GLY A 141 -14.49 -3.96 -0.38
CA GLY A 141 -13.88 -4.45 0.86
C GLY A 141 -13.12 -5.75 0.62
N TRP A 142 -12.13 -6.02 1.47
CA TRP A 142 -11.47 -7.33 1.49
C TRP A 142 -12.35 -8.31 2.28
N ASP A 143 -12.65 -9.46 1.69
CA ASP A 143 -13.45 -10.48 2.37
C ASP A 143 -12.93 -11.89 2.04
N ALA A 144 -12.57 -12.63 3.09
CA ALA A 144 -12.08 -14.00 2.99
C ALA A 144 -13.10 -14.97 2.37
N ALA A 145 -14.39 -14.67 2.48
CA ALA A 145 -15.46 -15.49 1.94
C ALA A 145 -15.60 -15.34 0.41
N PHE A 146 -15.01 -14.30 -0.19
CA PHE A 146 -15.15 -13.99 -1.61
C PHE A 146 -13.79 -14.01 -2.33
N PRO A 147 -13.46 -15.10 -3.06
CA PRO A 147 -12.19 -15.25 -3.76
C PRO A 147 -11.85 -14.12 -4.73
N ASP A 148 -12.85 -13.50 -5.37
CA ASP A 148 -12.63 -12.38 -6.28
C ASP A 148 -12.08 -11.13 -5.57
N THR A 149 -12.49 -10.87 -4.33
CA THR A 149 -11.95 -9.75 -3.55
C THR A 149 -10.52 -10.03 -3.09
N ILE A 150 -10.22 -11.30 -2.76
CA ILE A 150 -8.86 -11.74 -2.43
C ILE A 150 -7.95 -11.54 -3.64
N ARG A 151 -8.36 -12.02 -4.82
CA ARG A 151 -7.63 -11.83 -6.08
C ARG A 151 -7.37 -10.35 -6.33
N PHE A 152 -8.43 -9.53 -6.27
CA PHE A 152 -8.34 -8.10 -6.53
C PHE A 152 -7.32 -7.42 -5.62
N TRP A 153 -7.38 -7.65 -4.31
CA TRP A 153 -6.45 -7.01 -3.38
C TRP A 153 -5.01 -7.50 -3.52
N ASP A 154 -4.79 -8.78 -3.81
CA ASP A 154 -3.46 -9.32 -4.10
C ASP A 154 -2.88 -8.72 -5.40
N GLU A 155 -3.69 -8.59 -6.44
CA GLU A 155 -3.30 -8.01 -7.73
C GLU A 155 -3.06 -6.51 -7.63
N ALA A 156 -3.91 -5.77 -6.91
CA ALA A 156 -3.76 -4.34 -6.71
C ALA A 156 -2.52 -4.02 -5.88
N ALA A 157 -2.26 -4.79 -4.81
CA ALA A 157 -1.06 -4.69 -4.00
C ALA A 157 0.20 -5.01 -4.82
N ARG A 158 0.13 -6.03 -5.68
CA ARG A 158 1.21 -6.35 -6.63
C ARG A 158 1.49 -5.19 -7.59
N ALA A 159 0.47 -4.69 -8.27
CA ALA A 159 0.61 -3.59 -9.24
C ALA A 159 1.17 -2.34 -8.56
N TYR A 160 0.71 -2.03 -7.35
CA TYR A 160 1.17 -0.90 -6.58
C TYR A 160 2.64 -1.00 -6.17
N ALA A 161 3.09 -2.19 -5.74
CA ALA A 161 4.50 -2.46 -5.45
C ALA A 161 5.41 -2.41 -6.69
N GLU A 162 4.91 -2.85 -7.85
CA GLU A 162 5.63 -2.76 -9.12
C GLU A 162 5.75 -1.31 -9.63
N ASN A 163 4.73 -0.49 -9.40
CA ASN A 163 4.72 0.93 -9.77
C ASN A 163 5.46 1.84 -8.78
N ALA A 164 5.78 1.36 -7.58
CA ALA A 164 6.47 2.16 -6.57
C ALA A 164 7.91 2.49 -6.99
N ALA A 165 8.39 3.66 -6.57
CA ALA A 165 9.77 4.10 -6.80
C ALA A 165 10.30 4.92 -5.62
N GLY A 166 11.63 4.96 -5.46
CA GLY A 166 12.30 5.69 -4.40
C GLY A 166 12.13 5.06 -3.02
N THR A 167 11.92 5.90 -2.00
CA THR A 167 11.61 5.43 -0.64
C THR A 167 10.12 5.16 -0.51
N VAL A 168 9.74 3.96 -0.11
CA VAL A 168 8.36 3.65 0.27
C VAL A 168 8.21 3.61 1.79
N THR A 169 7.03 3.95 2.28
CA THR A 169 6.75 4.01 3.73
C THR A 169 5.62 3.05 4.07
N ALA A 170 5.73 2.30 5.16
CA ALA A 170 4.71 1.38 5.64
C ALA A 170 4.33 1.68 7.08
N ILE A 171 3.05 1.84 7.39
CA ILE A 171 2.56 2.01 8.76
C ILE A 171 2.10 0.66 9.26
N VAL A 172 2.84 0.06 10.20
CA VAL A 172 2.61 -1.34 10.59
C VAL A 172 2.44 -1.41 12.10
N GLY A 173 1.24 -1.83 12.51
CA GLY A 173 0.90 -2.01 13.92
C GLY A 173 1.60 -3.21 14.56
N CYS A 174 1.54 -3.28 15.89
CA CYS A 174 2.19 -4.33 16.67
C CYS A 174 1.52 -5.71 16.52
N ASP A 175 0.24 -5.74 16.15
CA ASP A 175 -0.50 -6.97 15.88
C ASP A 175 -0.81 -7.11 14.39
N VAL A 176 -0.08 -8.00 13.71
CA VAL A 176 -0.22 -8.25 12.27
C VAL A 176 -0.68 -9.70 12.07
N ARG A 177 -1.79 -9.88 11.34
CA ARG A 177 -2.31 -11.21 11.02
C ARG A 177 -1.28 -12.05 10.26
N PRO A 178 -1.22 -13.38 10.49
CA PRO A 178 -0.51 -14.29 9.61
C PRO A 178 -1.00 -14.14 8.17
N ASP A 179 -0.09 -14.33 7.20
CA ASP A 179 -0.39 -14.29 5.77
C ASP A 179 -0.98 -12.96 5.24
N ASN A 180 -0.66 -11.85 5.91
CA ASN A 180 -1.05 -10.51 5.48
C ASN A 180 -0.40 -10.14 4.13
N ILE A 181 -1.11 -9.31 3.36
CA ILE A 181 -0.69 -8.81 2.04
C ILE A 181 0.67 -8.09 2.11
N TRP A 182 0.91 -7.30 3.16
CA TRP A 182 2.18 -6.57 3.34
C TRP A 182 3.40 -7.51 3.32
N GLN A 183 3.38 -8.57 4.11
CA GLN A 183 4.48 -9.52 4.20
C GLN A 183 4.52 -10.50 3.03
N ARG A 184 3.36 -11.04 2.61
CA ARG A 184 3.30 -12.07 1.56
C ARG A 184 3.48 -11.49 0.16
N VAL A 185 2.86 -10.35 -0.12
CA VAL A 185 2.76 -9.80 -1.48
C VAL A 185 3.72 -8.63 -1.68
N GLU A 186 3.61 -7.61 -0.85
CA GLU A 186 4.20 -6.29 -1.09
C GLU A 186 5.71 -6.27 -0.82
N ILE A 187 6.16 -6.73 0.35
CA ILE A 187 7.59 -6.74 0.71
C ILE A 187 8.46 -7.47 -0.35
N PRO A 188 8.14 -8.71 -0.79
CA PRO A 188 8.96 -9.40 -1.78
C PRO A 188 9.06 -8.63 -3.10
N ARG A 189 7.95 -8.04 -3.56
CA ARG A 189 7.87 -7.28 -4.81
C ARG A 189 8.61 -5.97 -4.75
N LEU A 190 8.47 -5.23 -3.64
CA LEU A 190 9.22 -4.01 -3.38
C LEU A 190 10.73 -4.25 -3.35
N ARG A 191 11.18 -5.36 -2.76
CA ARG A 191 12.61 -5.73 -2.75
C ARG A 191 13.12 -6.06 -4.15
N SER A 192 12.32 -6.76 -4.96
CA SER A 192 12.67 -7.07 -6.35
C SER A 192 12.59 -5.87 -7.30
N ASN A 193 11.79 -4.85 -6.98
CA ASN A 193 11.60 -3.67 -7.82
C ASN A 193 12.88 -2.80 -7.83
N PRO A 194 13.58 -2.67 -8.98
CA PRO A 194 14.84 -1.93 -9.05
C PRO A 194 14.68 -0.43 -8.77
N ASN A 195 13.48 0.12 -8.96
CA ASN A 195 13.19 1.54 -8.75
C ASN A 195 13.00 1.88 -7.26
N VAL A 196 12.74 0.87 -6.42
CA VAL A 196 12.66 1.05 -4.96
C VAL A 196 14.06 1.05 -4.38
N THR A 197 14.40 2.14 -3.68
CA THR A 197 15.70 2.34 -3.06
C THR A 197 15.69 2.06 -1.56
N ARG A 198 14.54 2.23 -0.90
CA ARG A 198 14.44 2.05 0.56
C ARG A 198 13.00 1.73 0.97
N ILE A 199 12.83 0.88 1.98
CA ILE A 199 11.55 0.61 2.64
C ILE A 199 11.69 1.04 4.10
N VAL A 200 10.86 2.00 4.51
CA VAL A 200 10.78 2.49 5.90
C VAL A 200 9.46 2.00 6.49
N GLN A 201 9.54 1.41 7.67
CA GLN A 201 8.38 1.04 8.46
C GLN A 201 8.23 2.01 9.64
N ILE A 202 7.02 2.52 9.85
CA ILE A 202 6.66 3.40 10.95
C ILE A 202 5.73 2.63 11.87
N ASP A 203 6.09 2.61 13.15
CA ASP A 203 5.22 2.14 14.21
C ASP A 203 4.11 3.20 14.48
N PRO A 204 2.81 2.83 14.42
CA PRO A 204 1.72 3.78 14.50
C PRO A 204 1.62 4.46 15.86
N ASP A 205 2.01 3.78 16.93
CA ASP A 205 1.86 4.22 18.32
C ASP A 205 2.99 5.18 18.73
N SER A 206 4.23 4.76 18.52
CA SER A 206 5.45 5.48 18.92
C SER A 206 5.97 6.46 17.87
N ARG A 207 5.50 6.36 16.62
CA ARG A 207 6.03 7.08 15.44
C ARG A 207 7.49 6.77 15.11
N VAL A 208 8.10 5.77 15.75
CA VAL A 208 9.47 5.36 15.45
C VAL A 208 9.53 4.79 14.03
N SER A 209 10.53 5.26 13.27
CA SER A 209 10.77 4.83 11.89
C SER A 209 11.96 3.87 11.84
N THR A 210 11.78 2.72 11.21
CA THR A 210 12.80 1.68 11.04
C THR A 210 13.00 1.39 9.56
N VAL A 211 14.26 1.35 9.10
CA VAL A 211 14.58 0.94 7.73
C VAL A 211 14.63 -0.60 7.69
N ILE A 212 13.74 -1.22 6.90
CA ILE A 212 13.66 -2.69 6.77
C ILE A 212 14.27 -3.22 5.47
N TYR A 213 14.63 -2.30 4.57
CA TYR A 213 15.34 -2.57 3.34
C TYR A 213 15.98 -1.28 2.81
N GLU A 214 17.22 -1.37 2.35
CA GLU A 214 17.89 -0.30 1.63
C GLU A 214 18.74 -0.90 0.52
N ARG A 215 18.60 -0.36 -0.69
CA ARG A 215 19.37 -0.77 -1.84
C ARG A 215 20.74 -0.13 -1.72
N THR A 216 21.74 -0.94 -1.36
CA THR A 216 23.12 -0.48 -1.39
C THR A 216 23.45 -0.02 -2.81
N PRO A 217 23.97 1.20 -3.01
CA PRO A 217 24.49 1.59 -4.31
C PRO A 217 25.59 0.58 -4.65
N THR A 218 25.42 -0.20 -5.71
CA THR A 218 26.49 -1.03 -6.23
C THR A 218 27.68 -0.10 -6.43
N ALA A 219 28.76 -0.31 -5.67
CA ALA A 219 29.98 0.46 -5.86
C ALA A 219 30.28 0.41 -7.35
N ARG A 220 30.27 1.57 -8.03
CA ARG A 220 30.62 1.63 -9.45
C ARG A 220 31.91 0.83 -9.57
N PRO A 221 31.99 -0.21 -10.43
CA PRO A 221 33.25 -0.88 -10.65
C PRO A 221 34.24 0.23 -10.95
N ARG A 222 35.25 0.34 -10.09
CA ARG A 222 36.32 1.31 -10.24
C ARG A 222 36.91 0.98 -11.60
N MET A 223 36.52 1.73 -12.63
CA MET A 223 37.13 1.60 -13.94
C MET A 223 38.63 1.68 -13.64
N PRO A 224 39.44 0.65 -13.96
CA PRO A 224 40.88 0.83 -13.89
C PRO A 224 41.14 2.09 -14.71
N ALA A 225 41.94 3.01 -14.16
CA ALA A 225 42.34 4.21 -14.87
C ALA A 225 42.88 3.75 -16.23
N VAL A 226 42.04 3.80 -17.26
CA VAL A 226 42.49 3.68 -18.64
C VAL A 226 43.30 4.94 -18.80
N VAL A 227 44.60 4.76 -18.61
CA VAL A 227 45.63 5.68 -18.99
C VAL A 227 45.25 6.10 -20.41
N PHE A 228 44.77 7.33 -20.56
CA PHE A 228 44.73 8.02 -21.84
C PHE A 228 46.19 8.15 -22.28
N ARG A 229 46.79 7.06 -22.77
CA ARG A 229 48.04 7.12 -23.52
C ARG A 229 47.66 7.67 -24.88
N LEU A 230 48.00 8.94 -25.07
CA LEU A 230 48.45 9.53 -26.33
C LEU A 230 47.64 9.16 -27.57
N ILE A 231 46.58 9.93 -27.82
CA ILE A 231 46.30 10.39 -29.18
C ILE A 231 46.17 11.91 -29.12
N ASP A 232 47.30 12.54 -28.79
CA ASP A 232 47.58 13.92 -29.19
C ASP A 232 48.69 13.83 -30.23
N MET A 233 48.30 13.71 -31.51
CA MET A 233 49.08 14.06 -32.71
C MET A 233 48.35 13.54 -33.96
N ALA A 234 47.24 14.19 -34.35
CA ALA A 234 46.77 14.20 -35.75
C ALA A 234 45.59 15.14 -36.06
N PHE A 235 45.03 15.87 -35.08
CA PHE A 235 43.87 16.76 -35.36
C PHE A 235 44.09 18.24 -35.02
N GLY A 236 45.35 18.66 -34.89
CA GLY A 236 45.74 20.05 -34.57
C GLY A 236 46.59 20.74 -35.64
N ARG A 237 46.65 20.25 -36.88
CA ARG A 237 47.38 20.90 -38.00
C ARG A 237 46.64 20.92 -39.33
N ARG A 238 45.31 21.02 -39.30
CA ARG A 238 44.54 21.28 -40.53
C ARG A 238 43.49 22.39 -40.41
N MET A 239 43.59 23.26 -39.40
CA MET A 239 42.71 24.44 -39.28
C MET A 239 43.45 25.75 -38.98
N SER A 240 44.67 25.90 -39.52
CA SER A 240 45.33 27.21 -39.73
C SER A 240 45.59 27.50 -41.21
N ARG A 241 44.97 26.76 -42.14
CA ARG A 241 45.02 27.06 -43.58
C ARG A 241 43.68 27.47 -44.19
N LEU A 242 42.65 27.69 -43.36
CA LEU A 242 41.32 28.13 -43.81
C LEU A 242 40.91 29.52 -43.30
N LEU A 243 41.79 30.23 -42.57
CA LEU A 243 41.55 31.62 -42.16
C LEU A 243 42.62 32.62 -42.64
N ASP A 244 43.64 32.18 -43.39
CA ASP A 244 44.57 33.09 -44.11
C ASP A 244 44.18 33.26 -45.60
N GLY A 245 43.16 32.54 -46.08
CA GLY A 245 42.69 32.60 -47.47
C GLY A 245 41.54 33.59 -47.73
N LEU A 246 40.95 34.19 -46.68
CA LEU A 246 39.82 35.11 -46.80
C LEU A 246 40.15 36.57 -46.44
N SER A 247 41.44 36.92 -46.35
CA SER A 247 41.90 38.30 -46.13
C SER A 247 42.79 38.85 -47.26
N ARG A 248 42.85 38.18 -48.42
CA ARG A 248 43.55 38.66 -49.64
C ARG A 248 42.68 38.51 -50.88
N SER A 249 41.49 39.11 -50.84
CA SER A 249 40.72 39.50 -52.02
C SER A 249 39.85 40.70 -51.65
N ALA A 250 40.52 41.84 -51.48
CA ALA A 250 40.02 43.19 -51.60
C ALA A 250 41.19 44.03 -52.13
#